data_AF-A0AAU6IK49-F1
#
_entry.id   AF-A0AAU6IK49-F1
#
_cell.length_a   1.000
_cell.length_b   1.000
_cell.length_c   1.000
_cell.angle_alpha   90.00
_cell.angle_beta   90.00
_cell.angle_gamma   90.00
#
_symmetry.space_group_name_H-M   'P 1'
#
loop_
_entity.id
_entity.type
_entity.pdbx_description
1 polymer ?
#
loop_
_entity_poly.entity_id
_entity_poly.type
_entity_poly.pdbx_seq_one_letter_code
_entity_poly.pdbx_strand_id
1 'polypeptide(L)'
;MSAELSRRAGHYAAAVAERLLEADLPVTGIQSCGPWRDADGKYLDVEAAISFTQAFQDQHGGGDCGLHWAATSGWCLYTADKEDRYLSGVRWPGSGLLPEPRIVTAFVDAFRLDPAGAGTSEQPSYRQEGHDIPTLLDRLAPYLPAQPYLFEEPQIRFADLHRRAYENRVRRALVSRASDPLTHLYLRQGELTALLYLLEYAESSNPSALNRLLAADLGARAGRPPEAAETHKGALQEANHRRQTP
;
A
#
# COMPACT_ATOMS: atom_id res chain seq x y z
N MET A 1 6.64 26.05 -9.45
CA MET A 1 5.27 25.63 -9.87
C MET A 1 5.21 24.14 -10.23
N SER A 2 6.03 23.63 -11.16
CA SER A 2 6.04 22.18 -11.51
C SER A 2 6.32 21.25 -10.32
N ALA A 3 7.35 21.56 -9.50
CA ALA A 3 7.69 20.76 -8.32
C ALA A 3 6.57 20.75 -7.25
N GLU A 4 5.89 21.88 -7.05
CA GLU A 4 4.77 21.99 -6.11
C GLU A 4 3.56 21.18 -6.58
N LEU A 5 3.29 21.20 -7.88
CA LEU A 5 2.19 20.45 -8.47
C LEU A 5 2.44 18.94 -8.35
N SER A 6 3.65 18.47 -8.69
CA SER A 6 4.05 17.07 -8.47
C SER A 6 3.92 16.67 -7.01
N ARG A 7 4.41 17.51 -6.09
CA ARG A 7 4.34 17.27 -4.65
C ARG A 7 2.90 17.13 -4.16
N ARG A 8 1.99 18.01 -4.58
CA ARG A 8 0.56 17.91 -4.22
C ARG A 8 -0.11 16.67 -4.82
N ALA A 9 0.21 16.32 -6.06
CA ALA A 9 -0.29 15.09 -6.68
C ALA A 9 0.21 13.85 -5.92
N GLY A 10 1.48 13.82 -5.50
CA GLY A 10 2.02 12.76 -4.66
C GLY A 10 1.33 12.67 -3.29
N HIS A 11 1.00 13.80 -2.65
CA HIS A 11 0.24 13.79 -1.39
C HIS A 11 -1.20 13.29 -1.57
N TYR A 12 -1.82 13.56 -2.73
CA TYR A 12 -3.09 12.97 -3.08
C TYR A 12 -2.98 11.45 -3.31
N ALA A 13 -1.94 10.97 -4.00
CA ALA A 13 -1.65 9.54 -4.13
C ALA A 13 -1.40 8.89 -2.75
N ALA A 14 -0.70 9.56 -1.84
CA ALA A 14 -0.51 9.09 -0.47
C ALA A 14 -1.84 8.97 0.29
N ALA A 15 -2.77 9.91 0.10
CA ALA A 15 -4.10 9.84 0.71
C ALA A 15 -4.96 8.70 0.16
N VAL A 16 -4.86 8.41 -1.14
CA VAL A 16 -5.49 7.23 -1.76
C VAL A 16 -4.84 5.94 -1.23
N ALA A 17 -3.51 5.89 -1.18
CA ALA A 17 -2.76 4.75 -0.65
C ALA A 17 -3.10 4.46 0.82
N GLU A 18 -3.32 5.48 1.66
CA GLU A 18 -3.81 5.29 3.03
C GLU A 18 -5.11 4.47 3.06
N ARG A 19 -6.10 4.83 2.24
CA ARG A 19 -7.39 4.11 2.21
C ARG A 19 -7.27 2.71 1.65
N LEU A 20 -6.42 2.51 0.63
CA LEU A 20 -6.12 1.18 0.11
C LEU A 20 -5.46 0.31 1.20
N LEU A 21 -4.52 0.86 1.96
CA LEU A 21 -3.86 0.16 3.06
C LEU A 21 -4.83 -0.18 4.20
N GLU A 22 -5.73 0.73 4.56
CA GLU A 22 -6.81 0.50 5.53
C GLU A 22 -7.78 -0.62 5.10
N ALA A 23 -8.05 -0.75 3.80
CA ALA A 23 -8.84 -1.83 3.20
C ALA A 23 -8.06 -3.15 3.00
N ASP A 24 -6.90 -3.28 3.64
CA ASP A 24 -6.02 -4.44 3.54
C ASP A 24 -5.51 -4.76 2.11
N LEU A 25 -5.48 -3.76 1.21
CA LEU A 25 -4.91 -3.92 -0.12
C LEU A 25 -3.37 -3.83 -0.10
N PRO A 26 -2.68 -4.54 -1.01
CA PRO A 26 -1.23 -4.74 -0.95
C PRO A 26 -0.46 -3.66 -1.73
N VAL A 27 -0.55 -2.40 -1.28
CA VAL A 27 0.18 -1.27 -1.88
C VAL A 27 1.66 -1.31 -1.51
N THR A 28 2.56 -1.08 -2.46
CA THR A 28 4.03 -1.12 -2.29
C THR A 28 4.72 0.22 -2.45
N GLY A 29 4.12 1.15 -3.20
CA GLY A 29 4.76 2.41 -3.51
C GLY A 29 3.80 3.46 -4.06
N ILE A 30 4.24 4.71 -3.98
CA ILE A 30 3.62 5.83 -4.68
C ILE A 30 4.68 6.58 -5.47
N GLN A 31 4.27 7.17 -6.58
CA GLN A 31 5.10 8.05 -7.39
C GLN A 31 4.29 9.25 -7.86
N SER A 32 4.96 10.36 -8.13
CA SER A 32 4.37 11.50 -8.80
C SER A 32 5.42 12.18 -9.67
N CYS A 33 5.02 12.61 -10.86
CA CYS A 33 5.86 13.37 -11.76
C CYS A 33 5.17 14.68 -12.13
N GLY A 34 5.96 15.75 -12.12
CA GLY A 34 5.49 17.08 -12.47
C GLY A 34 5.42 17.26 -13.97
N PRO A 35 4.73 18.30 -14.45
CA PRO A 35 4.52 18.50 -15.86
C PRO A 35 5.85 18.45 -16.60
N TRP A 36 5.93 17.52 -17.54
CA TRP A 36 7.11 17.19 -18.32
C TRP A 36 6.78 17.28 -19.80
N ARG A 37 7.81 17.29 -20.63
CA ARG A 37 7.62 17.10 -22.06
C ARG A 37 8.21 15.77 -22.43
N ASP A 38 7.50 15.00 -23.25
CA ASP A 38 8.10 13.80 -23.83
C ASP A 38 9.23 14.17 -24.81
N ALA A 39 9.89 13.14 -25.33
CA ALA A 39 10.99 13.30 -26.28
C ALA A 39 10.56 14.05 -27.55
N ASP A 40 9.27 14.02 -27.88
CA ASP A 40 8.65 14.70 -29.02
C ASP A 40 8.21 16.14 -28.69
N GLY A 41 8.45 16.59 -27.46
CA GLY A 41 8.16 17.93 -26.98
C GLY A 41 6.68 18.17 -26.62
N LYS A 42 5.84 17.12 -26.63
CA LYS A 42 4.43 17.20 -26.22
C LYS A 42 4.36 17.46 -24.72
N TYR A 43 3.57 18.45 -24.32
CA TYR A 43 3.35 18.74 -22.91
C TYR A 43 2.53 17.64 -22.27
N LEU A 44 3.12 16.97 -21.28
CA LEU A 44 2.45 16.03 -20.41
C LEU A 44 2.26 16.70 -19.06
N ASP A 45 1.04 16.57 -18.55
CA ASP A 45 0.64 17.24 -17.32
C ASP A 45 1.23 16.53 -16.08
N VAL A 46 0.80 16.92 -14.89
CA VAL A 46 1.18 16.20 -13.66
C VAL A 46 0.49 14.83 -13.61
N GLU A 47 1.22 13.83 -13.15
CA GLU A 47 0.69 12.48 -12.95
C GLU A 47 1.12 11.92 -11.59
N ALA A 48 0.41 10.89 -11.14
CA ALA A 48 0.78 10.10 -9.99
C ALA A 48 0.46 8.62 -10.20
N ALA A 49 1.16 7.75 -9.49
CA ALA A 49 0.95 6.30 -9.59
C ALA A 49 1.00 5.65 -8.21
N ILE A 50 0.31 4.50 -8.09
CA ILE A 50 0.35 3.62 -6.93
C ILE A 50 0.63 2.20 -7.42
N SER A 51 1.66 1.59 -6.85
CA SER A 51 2.08 0.23 -7.19
C SER A 51 1.53 -0.78 -6.18
N PHE A 52 1.28 -2.00 -6.64
CA PHE A 52 0.87 -3.13 -5.81
C PHE A 52 1.99 -4.18 -5.68
N THR A 53 1.80 -5.19 -4.84
CA THR A 53 2.75 -6.31 -4.73
C THR A 53 2.72 -7.19 -5.98
N GLN A 54 3.84 -7.85 -6.28
CA GLN A 54 3.91 -8.83 -7.37
C GLN A 54 2.80 -9.89 -7.28
N ALA A 55 2.50 -10.38 -6.08
CA ALA A 55 1.43 -11.36 -5.88
C ALA A 55 0.04 -10.84 -6.30
N PHE A 56 -0.24 -9.55 -6.12
CA PHE A 56 -1.47 -8.94 -6.61
C PHE A 56 -1.47 -8.80 -8.13
N GLN A 57 -0.34 -8.40 -8.71
CA GLN A 57 -0.17 -8.30 -10.15
C GLN A 57 -0.32 -9.67 -10.86
N ASP A 58 0.24 -10.72 -10.27
CA ASP A 58 0.15 -12.10 -10.77
C ASP A 58 -1.28 -12.63 -10.82
N GLN A 59 -2.13 -12.23 -9.86
CA GLN A 59 -3.55 -12.60 -9.84
C GLN A 59 -4.35 -11.94 -10.97
N HIS A 60 -3.85 -10.85 -11.56
CA HIS A 60 -4.57 -10.02 -12.51
C HIS A 60 -3.88 -9.91 -13.88
N GLY A 61 -3.08 -10.93 -14.26
CA GLY A 61 -2.52 -11.05 -15.62
C GLY A 61 -1.00 -11.21 -15.69
N GLY A 62 -0.29 -11.19 -14.55
CA GLY A 62 1.13 -11.54 -14.48
C GLY A 62 2.12 -10.53 -15.07
N GLY A 63 1.63 -9.42 -15.63
CA GLY A 63 2.45 -8.26 -16.01
C GLY A 63 2.33 -7.13 -14.97
N ASP A 64 2.63 -5.89 -15.37
CA ASP A 64 2.53 -4.75 -14.46
C ASP A 64 1.05 -4.38 -14.21
N CYS A 65 0.72 -4.08 -12.95
CA CYS A 65 -0.61 -3.59 -12.57
C CYS A 65 -0.47 -2.54 -11.49
N GLY A 66 -1.19 -1.43 -11.67
CA GLY A 66 -1.13 -0.29 -10.79
C GLY A 66 -2.31 0.64 -10.98
N LEU A 67 -2.38 1.65 -10.11
CA LEU A 67 -3.24 2.80 -10.32
C LEU A 67 -2.40 3.93 -10.93
N HIS A 68 -2.94 4.58 -11.94
CA HIS A 68 -2.38 5.78 -12.53
C HIS A 68 -3.39 6.92 -12.43
N TRP A 69 -2.94 8.08 -12.02
CA TRP A 69 -3.71 9.31 -11.98
C TRP A 69 -3.12 10.29 -12.97
N ALA A 70 -3.91 10.67 -13.97
CA ALA A 70 -3.58 11.74 -14.88
C ALA A 70 -4.38 12.99 -14.51
N ALA A 71 -3.74 14.15 -14.48
CA ALA A 71 -4.42 15.40 -14.14
C ALA A 71 -5.43 15.90 -15.19
N THR A 72 -5.65 15.14 -16.26
CA THR A 72 -6.69 15.35 -17.28
C THR A 72 -7.85 14.36 -17.16
N SER A 73 -7.57 13.14 -16.70
CA SER A 73 -8.49 11.99 -16.80
C SER A 73 -8.84 11.35 -15.45
N GLY A 74 -8.20 11.78 -14.36
CA GLY A 74 -8.39 11.19 -13.04
C GLY A 74 -7.67 9.84 -12.90
N TRP A 75 -8.15 9.01 -11.97
CA TRP A 75 -7.57 7.69 -11.70
C TRP A 75 -8.03 6.67 -12.73
N CYS A 76 -7.14 5.79 -13.14
CA CYS A 76 -7.43 4.51 -13.75
C CYS A 76 -6.66 3.40 -13.05
N LEU A 77 -7.12 2.17 -13.23
CA LEU A 77 -6.33 0.97 -12.98
C LEU A 77 -5.88 0.45 -14.34
N TYR A 78 -4.59 0.17 -14.47
CA TYR A 78 -4.03 -0.43 -15.67
C TYR A 78 -3.54 -1.84 -15.35
N THR A 79 -3.71 -2.75 -16.31
CA THR A 79 -3.05 -4.05 -16.35
C THR A 79 -2.30 -4.13 -17.67
N ALA A 80 -0.98 -4.25 -17.60
CA ALA A 80 -0.15 -4.57 -18.75
C ALA A 80 -0.02 -6.09 -18.84
N ASP A 81 -0.18 -6.64 -20.04
CA ASP A 81 0.29 -7.98 -20.32
C ASP A 81 1.83 -7.99 -20.37
N LYS A 82 2.45 -9.16 -20.27
CA LYS A 82 3.91 -9.32 -20.45
C LYS A 82 4.38 -8.98 -21.88
N GLU A 83 3.46 -8.71 -22.80
CA GLU A 83 3.71 -8.47 -24.23
C GLU A 83 3.57 -6.98 -24.62
N ASP A 84 3.75 -6.07 -23.65
CA ASP A 84 3.96 -4.63 -23.84
C ASP A 84 2.79 -3.83 -24.44
N ARG A 85 1.54 -4.25 -24.23
CA ARG A 85 0.39 -3.37 -24.49
C ARG A 85 0.00 -2.62 -23.24
N TYR A 86 0.74 -1.55 -22.94
CA TYR A 86 0.57 -0.66 -21.78
C TYR A 86 -0.87 -0.12 -21.54
N LEU A 87 -1.81 -0.34 -22.47
CA LEU A 87 -3.15 0.26 -22.44
C LEU A 87 -4.32 -0.70 -22.80
N SER A 88 -4.11 -1.99 -23.01
CA SER A 88 -5.21 -2.89 -23.44
C SER A 88 -6.22 -3.21 -22.33
N GLY A 89 -5.83 -3.09 -21.06
CA GLY A 89 -6.63 -3.43 -19.88
C GLY A 89 -7.01 -2.26 -18.96
N VAL A 90 -6.95 -1.01 -19.43
CA VAL A 90 -7.21 0.16 -18.57
C VAL A 90 -8.69 0.26 -18.22
N ARG A 91 -8.97 0.43 -16.92
CA ARG A 91 -10.31 0.63 -16.37
C ARG A 91 -10.38 1.94 -15.59
N TRP A 92 -11.46 2.68 -15.80
CA TRP A 92 -11.71 3.98 -15.17
C TRP A 92 -12.91 3.89 -14.21
N PRO A 93 -12.84 4.48 -13.01
CA PRO A 93 -13.97 4.59 -12.09
C PRO A 93 -15.00 5.66 -12.53
N GLY A 94 -14.68 6.49 -13.54
CA GLY A 94 -15.61 7.52 -14.04
C GLY A 94 -16.04 8.58 -13.01
N SER A 95 -15.27 8.76 -11.94
CA SER A 95 -15.70 9.51 -10.74
C SER A 95 -15.09 10.92 -10.63
N GLY A 96 -14.76 11.54 -11.77
CA GLY A 96 -14.15 12.86 -11.81
C GLY A 96 -12.63 12.86 -11.69
N LEU A 97 -12.05 14.08 -11.66
CA LEU A 97 -10.61 14.28 -11.68
C LEU A 97 -9.94 13.94 -10.34
N LEU A 98 -10.56 14.31 -9.23
CA LEU A 98 -10.05 14.11 -7.86
C LEU A 98 -11.14 13.43 -7.02
N PRO A 99 -11.56 12.20 -7.36
CA PRO A 99 -12.52 11.47 -6.55
C PRO A 99 -12.02 11.33 -5.11
N GLU A 100 -12.95 11.26 -4.17
CA GLU A 100 -12.56 10.99 -2.79
C GLU A 100 -11.81 9.65 -2.69
N PRO A 101 -10.75 9.54 -1.87
CA PRO A 101 -9.94 8.31 -1.74
C PRO A 101 -10.74 7.02 -1.57
N ARG A 102 -11.84 7.04 -0.81
CA ARG A 102 -12.73 5.89 -0.61
C ARG A 102 -13.38 5.36 -1.89
N ILE A 103 -13.64 6.25 -2.87
CA ILE A 103 -14.23 5.86 -4.16
C ILE A 103 -13.20 5.07 -4.97
N VAL A 104 -11.93 5.51 -4.95
CA VAL A 104 -10.83 4.79 -5.61
C VAL A 104 -10.62 3.43 -4.97
N THR A 105 -10.66 3.34 -3.64
CA THR A 105 -10.57 2.05 -2.92
C THR A 105 -11.71 1.11 -3.28
N ALA A 106 -12.96 1.59 -3.27
CA ALA A 106 -14.11 0.77 -3.65
C ALA A 106 -14.02 0.27 -5.10
N PHE A 107 -13.47 1.08 -6.01
CA PHE A 107 -13.18 0.69 -7.38
C PHE A 107 -12.13 -0.43 -7.45
N VAL A 108 -11.02 -0.33 -6.71
CA VAL A 108 -10.00 -1.40 -6.67
C VAL A 108 -10.55 -2.69 -6.07
N ASP A 109 -11.37 -2.60 -5.02
CA ASP A 109 -12.03 -3.77 -4.44
C ASP A 109 -13.00 -4.43 -5.43
N ALA A 110 -13.78 -3.64 -6.17
CA ALA A 110 -14.65 -4.14 -7.23
C ALA A 110 -13.84 -4.83 -8.35
N PHE A 111 -12.74 -4.19 -8.77
CA PHE A 111 -11.83 -4.76 -9.77
C PHE A 111 -11.23 -6.09 -9.31
N ARG A 112 -10.84 -6.22 -8.04
CA ARG A 112 -10.30 -7.47 -7.48
C ARG A 112 -11.29 -8.64 -7.61
N LEU A 113 -12.60 -8.36 -7.55
CA LEU A 113 -13.66 -9.35 -7.64
C LEU A 113 -14.10 -9.63 -9.08
N ASP A 114 -14.22 -8.59 -9.90
CA ASP A 114 -14.62 -8.66 -11.31
C ASP A 114 -13.82 -7.64 -12.16
N PRO A 115 -12.62 -8.03 -12.64
CA PRO A 115 -11.80 -7.16 -13.47
C PRO A 115 -12.48 -6.72 -14.78
N ALA A 116 -13.36 -7.57 -15.32
CA ALA A 116 -14.01 -7.32 -16.61
C ALA A 116 -15.15 -6.31 -16.48
N GLY A 117 -15.92 -6.37 -15.39
CA GLY A 117 -17.07 -5.50 -15.13
C GLY A 117 -16.77 -4.25 -14.30
N ALA A 118 -15.59 -4.12 -13.69
CA ALA A 118 -15.25 -2.95 -12.90
C ALA A 118 -14.92 -1.72 -13.77
N GLY A 119 -15.70 -0.64 -13.58
CA GLY A 119 -15.48 0.64 -14.24
C GLY A 119 -15.77 0.64 -15.75
N THR A 120 -15.14 1.54 -16.48
CA THR A 120 -15.30 1.71 -17.93
C THR A 120 -13.96 1.53 -18.64
N SER A 121 -13.97 1.07 -19.91
CA SER A 121 -12.79 1.17 -20.79
C SER A 121 -12.62 2.55 -21.42
N GLU A 122 -13.66 3.39 -21.39
CA GLU A 122 -13.62 4.71 -22.00
C GLU A 122 -12.91 5.69 -21.08
N GLN A 123 -11.81 6.28 -21.58
CA GLN A 123 -11.06 7.29 -20.86
C GLN A 123 -11.87 8.59 -20.76
N PRO A 124 -12.19 9.05 -19.54
CA PRO A 124 -12.86 10.33 -19.36
C PRO A 124 -11.88 11.49 -19.57
N SER A 125 -12.41 12.64 -19.98
CA SER A 125 -11.64 13.89 -20.10
C SER A 125 -12.31 14.97 -19.25
N TYR A 126 -11.66 15.36 -18.14
CA TYR A 126 -12.17 16.33 -17.18
C TYR A 126 -11.48 17.69 -17.26
N ARG A 127 -10.27 17.75 -17.84
CA ARG A 127 -9.47 18.97 -17.98
C ARG A 127 -8.56 18.87 -19.21
N GLN A 128 -8.30 20.01 -19.84
CA GLN A 128 -7.30 20.14 -20.90
C GLN A 128 -5.88 20.21 -20.32
N GLU A 129 -4.92 19.54 -20.97
CA GLU A 129 -3.50 19.58 -20.62
C GLU A 129 -2.99 21.03 -20.49
N GLY A 130 -2.26 21.31 -19.41
CA GLY A 130 -1.61 22.61 -19.15
C GLY A 130 -2.55 23.76 -18.74
N HIS A 131 -3.87 23.54 -18.69
CA HIS A 131 -4.86 24.56 -18.37
C HIS A 131 -5.32 24.49 -16.90
N ASP A 132 -5.88 25.55 -16.34
CA ASP A 132 -6.47 25.57 -14.98
C ASP A 132 -5.55 25.08 -13.84
N ILE A 133 -4.22 25.22 -14.00
CA ILE A 133 -3.23 24.77 -13.02
C ILE A 133 -3.45 25.38 -11.62
N PRO A 134 -3.78 26.68 -11.46
CA PRO A 134 -4.10 27.24 -10.14
C PRO A 134 -5.30 26.55 -9.48
N THR A 135 -6.37 26.33 -10.25
CA THR A 135 -7.58 25.61 -9.77
C THR A 135 -7.25 24.18 -9.37
N LEU A 136 -6.39 23.48 -10.11
CA LEU A 136 -5.93 22.14 -9.77
C LEU A 136 -5.13 22.13 -8.45
N LEU A 137 -4.23 23.10 -8.25
CA LEU A 137 -3.48 23.23 -7.00
C LEU A 137 -4.43 23.42 -5.81
N ASP A 138 -5.44 24.28 -5.95
CA ASP A 138 -6.42 24.54 -4.90
C ASP A 138 -7.24 23.29 -4.56
N ARG A 139 -7.66 22.52 -5.58
CA ARG A 139 -8.39 21.27 -5.38
C ARG A 139 -7.54 20.16 -4.75
N LEU A 140 -6.21 20.19 -4.92
CA LEU A 140 -5.31 19.24 -4.28
C LEU A 140 -4.95 19.63 -2.84
N ALA A 141 -5.13 20.89 -2.46
CA ALA A 141 -4.78 21.39 -1.13
C ALA A 141 -5.37 20.59 0.05
N PRO A 142 -6.62 20.07 -0.01
CA PRO A 142 -7.19 19.26 1.07
C PRO A 142 -6.46 17.95 1.37
N TYR A 143 -5.66 17.45 0.42
CA TYR A 143 -4.92 16.18 0.59
C TYR A 143 -3.53 16.36 1.20
N LEU A 144 -3.12 17.61 1.47
CA LEU A 144 -1.89 17.87 2.21
C LEU A 144 -1.99 17.31 3.64
N PRO A 145 -0.89 16.78 4.19
CA PRO A 145 -0.88 16.29 5.56
C PRO A 145 -1.12 17.44 6.55
N ALA A 146 -1.78 17.15 7.67
CA ALA A 146 -2.07 18.14 8.71
C ALA A 146 -0.80 18.81 9.29
N GLN A 147 0.35 18.13 9.19
CA GLN A 147 1.67 18.65 9.56
C GLN A 147 2.60 18.62 8.33
N PRO A 148 2.52 19.63 7.44
CA PRO A 148 3.27 19.65 6.17
C PRO A 148 4.78 19.57 6.34
N TYR A 149 5.32 20.13 7.43
CA TYR A 149 6.76 20.19 7.70
C TYR A 149 7.38 18.82 8.05
N LEU A 150 6.60 17.86 8.54
CA LEU A 150 7.08 16.48 8.79
C LEU A 150 7.08 15.64 7.52
N PHE A 151 6.31 16.05 6.53
CA PHE A 151 5.96 15.26 5.35
C PHE A 151 6.06 16.15 4.12
N GLU A 152 7.19 16.83 3.97
CA GLU A 152 7.42 17.64 2.78
C GLU A 152 7.37 16.75 1.53
N GLU A 153 8.07 15.61 1.58
CA GLU A 153 8.04 14.60 0.53
C GLU A 153 6.89 13.60 0.72
N PRO A 154 6.05 13.39 -0.31
CA PRO A 154 4.97 12.39 -0.25
C PRO A 154 5.45 10.97 0.08
N GLN A 155 6.65 10.60 -0.36
CA GLN A 155 7.24 9.28 -0.14
C GLN A 155 7.50 9.02 1.35
N ILE A 156 7.91 10.04 2.10
CA ILE A 156 8.11 9.96 3.55
C ILE A 156 6.77 9.70 4.25
N ARG A 157 5.71 10.42 3.84
CA ARG A 157 4.35 10.20 4.35
C ARG A 157 3.86 8.79 4.05
N PHE A 158 4.04 8.33 2.81
CA PHE A 158 3.65 6.99 2.41
C PHE A 158 4.40 5.92 3.20
N ALA A 159 5.71 6.06 3.41
CA ALA A 159 6.49 5.09 4.18
C ALA A 159 5.97 4.95 5.63
N ASP A 160 5.62 6.06 6.29
CA ASP A 160 5.01 6.02 7.61
C ASP A 160 3.62 5.37 7.62
N LEU A 161 2.76 5.69 6.64
CA LEU A 161 1.44 5.07 6.48
C LEU A 161 1.55 3.56 6.24
N HIS A 162 2.41 3.16 5.31
CA HIS A 162 2.68 1.77 4.98
C HIS A 162 3.19 0.99 6.19
N ARG A 163 4.17 1.55 6.92
CA ARG A 163 4.68 0.96 8.17
C ARG A 163 3.56 0.75 9.18
N ARG A 164 2.77 1.78 9.50
CA ARG A 164 1.66 1.69 10.46
C ARG A 164 0.61 0.66 10.04
N ALA A 165 0.26 0.62 8.75
CA ALA A 165 -0.70 -0.35 8.23
C ALA A 165 -0.22 -1.79 8.43
N TYR A 166 1.04 -2.09 8.07
CA TYR A 166 1.60 -3.43 8.24
C TYR A 166 1.84 -3.80 9.70
N GLU A 167 2.29 -2.88 10.55
CA GLU A 167 2.35 -3.09 12.01
C GLU A 167 0.97 -3.44 12.58
N ASN A 168 -0.07 -2.72 12.15
CA ASN A 168 -1.44 -3.00 12.56
C ASN A 168 -1.91 -4.38 12.06
N ARG A 169 -1.61 -4.76 10.81
CA ARG A 169 -1.92 -6.09 10.27
C ARG A 169 -1.24 -7.20 11.06
N VAL A 170 0.07 -7.07 11.32
CA VAL A 170 0.83 -8.02 12.14
C VAL A 170 0.24 -8.11 13.55
N ARG A 171 -0.06 -6.97 14.19
CA ARG A 171 -0.70 -6.96 15.51
C ARG A 171 -2.06 -7.67 15.49
N ARG A 172 -2.91 -7.41 14.49
CA ARG A 172 -4.21 -8.10 14.36
C ARG A 172 -4.04 -9.62 14.16
N ALA A 173 -3.04 -10.05 13.39
CA ALA A 173 -2.76 -11.47 13.18
C ALA A 173 -2.21 -12.16 14.44
N LEU A 174 -1.41 -11.45 15.25
CA LEU A 174 -0.82 -12.00 16.48
C LEU A 174 -1.78 -12.02 17.66
N VAL A 175 -2.73 -11.07 17.73
CA VAL A 175 -3.78 -11.05 18.75
C VAL A 175 -4.84 -12.10 18.38
N SER A 176 -4.47 -13.35 18.61
CA SER A 176 -5.30 -14.52 18.37
C SER A 176 -6.50 -14.54 19.32
N ARG A 177 -7.66 -14.96 18.82
CA ARG A 177 -8.78 -15.40 19.67
C ARG A 177 -8.50 -16.83 20.10
N ALA A 178 -8.87 -17.21 21.33
CA ALA A 178 -8.66 -18.57 21.85
C ALA A 178 -9.28 -19.70 20.98
N SER A 179 -10.13 -19.35 20.01
CA SER A 179 -10.76 -20.23 19.03
C SER A 179 -10.05 -20.33 17.68
N ASP A 180 -8.93 -19.63 17.47
CA ASP A 180 -8.24 -19.67 16.18
C ASP A 180 -7.68 -21.08 15.91
N PRO A 181 -7.87 -21.62 14.70
CA PRO A 181 -7.41 -22.96 14.39
C PRO A 181 -5.88 -23.03 14.45
N LEU A 182 -5.36 -24.08 15.10
CA LEU A 182 -3.95 -24.39 15.05
C LEU A 182 -3.61 -25.04 13.70
N THR A 183 -2.69 -24.41 12.97
CA THR A 183 -2.16 -24.95 11.71
C THR A 183 -0.82 -25.63 11.97
N HIS A 184 -0.72 -26.92 11.63
CA HIS A 184 0.55 -27.64 11.66
C HIS A 184 1.33 -27.39 10.36
N LEU A 185 2.49 -26.76 10.47
CA LEU A 185 3.41 -26.52 9.34
C LEU A 185 4.71 -27.30 9.58
N TYR A 186 5.09 -28.15 8.62
CA TYR A 186 6.38 -28.83 8.66
C TYR A 186 7.42 -27.97 7.97
N LEU A 187 8.44 -27.54 8.72
CA LEU A 187 9.59 -26.81 8.21
C LEU A 187 10.85 -27.64 8.42
N ARG A 188 11.75 -27.63 7.44
CA ARG A 188 13.12 -28.09 7.62
C ARG A 188 13.84 -27.09 8.52
N GLN A 189 14.84 -27.56 9.26
CA GLN A 189 15.64 -26.68 10.13
C GLN A 189 16.25 -25.50 9.35
N GLY A 190 16.73 -25.73 8.12
CA GLY A 190 17.26 -24.67 7.27
C GLY A 190 16.22 -23.61 6.87
N GLU A 191 14.96 -24.01 6.65
CA GLU A 191 13.87 -23.10 6.30
C GLU A 191 13.48 -22.21 7.48
N LEU A 192 13.42 -22.79 8.69
CA LEU A 192 13.21 -22.03 9.91
C LEU A 192 14.37 -21.04 10.16
N THR A 193 15.61 -21.50 10.03
CA THR A 193 16.78 -20.61 10.20
C THR A 193 16.74 -19.45 9.19
N ALA A 194 16.39 -19.72 7.93
CA ALA A 194 16.23 -18.68 6.92
C ALA A 194 15.14 -17.66 7.29
N LEU A 195 13.99 -18.13 7.79
CA LEU A 195 12.91 -17.26 8.27
C LEU A 195 13.36 -16.37 9.44
N LEU A 196 14.11 -16.93 10.40
CA LEU A 196 14.64 -16.17 11.53
C LEU A 196 15.62 -15.08 11.07
N TYR A 197 16.49 -15.37 10.10
CA TYR A 197 17.39 -14.35 9.52
C TYR A 197 16.63 -13.27 8.75
N LEU A 198 15.54 -13.60 8.07
CA LEU A 198 14.68 -12.59 7.42
C LEU A 198 14.01 -11.67 8.45
N LEU A 199 13.56 -12.20 9.58
CA LEU A 199 12.98 -11.42 10.68
C LEU A 199 14.04 -10.52 11.35
N GLU A 200 15.25 -11.04 11.56
CA GLU A 200 16.39 -10.28 12.09
C GLU A 200 16.80 -9.15 11.13
N TYR A 201 16.90 -9.44 9.83
CA TYR A 201 17.17 -8.44 8.81
C TYR A 201 16.10 -7.34 8.80
N ALA A 202 14.83 -7.70 8.90
CA ALA A 202 13.73 -6.75 8.98
C ALA A 202 13.80 -5.89 10.25
N GLU A 203 14.16 -6.46 11.41
CA GLU A 203 14.43 -5.68 12.63
C GLU A 203 15.62 -4.72 12.46
N SER A 204 16.70 -5.14 11.80
CA SER A 204 17.88 -4.29 11.59
C SER A 204 17.58 -3.08 10.69
N SER A 205 16.71 -3.28 9.71
CA SER A 205 16.31 -2.24 8.75
C SER A 205 15.25 -1.30 9.33
N ASN A 206 14.42 -1.79 10.25
CA ASN A 206 13.41 -1.01 10.95
C ASN A 206 13.11 -1.64 12.33
N PRO A 207 13.71 -1.11 13.42
CA PRO A 207 13.59 -1.71 14.75
C PRO A 207 12.14 -1.82 15.21
N SER A 208 11.65 -3.06 15.31
CA SER A 208 10.30 -3.38 15.77
C SER A 208 10.35 -4.49 16.81
N ALA A 209 9.80 -4.21 17.99
CA ALA A 209 9.68 -5.21 19.04
C ALA A 209 8.88 -6.45 18.59
N LEU A 210 7.96 -6.28 17.62
CA LEU A 210 7.15 -7.38 17.09
C LEU A 210 7.98 -8.42 16.33
N ASN A 211 8.95 -7.98 15.51
CA ASN A 211 9.83 -8.89 14.77
C ASN A 211 10.64 -9.75 15.73
N ARG A 212 11.21 -9.12 16.77
CA ARG A 212 11.97 -9.80 17.80
C ARG A 212 11.15 -10.82 18.59
N LEU A 213 9.93 -10.43 19.00
CA LEU A 213 9.03 -11.30 19.74
C LEU A 213 8.58 -12.50 18.89
N LEU A 214 8.29 -12.28 17.61
CA LEU A 214 7.92 -13.35 16.68
C LEU A 214 9.09 -14.30 16.42
N ALA A 215 10.29 -13.78 16.20
CA ALA A 215 11.50 -14.60 16.02
C ALA A 215 11.79 -15.43 17.28
N ALA A 216 11.65 -14.84 18.47
CA ALA A 216 11.82 -15.54 19.73
C ALA A 216 10.77 -16.65 19.94
N ASP A 217 9.49 -16.40 19.64
CA ASP A 217 8.42 -17.39 19.75
C ASP A 217 8.65 -18.59 18.79
N LEU A 218 8.98 -18.31 17.53
CA LEU A 218 9.31 -19.35 16.54
C LEU A 218 10.56 -20.15 16.93
N GLY A 219 11.61 -19.48 17.41
CA GLY A 219 12.82 -20.12 17.91
C GLY A 219 12.56 -21.01 19.12
N ALA A 220 11.74 -20.57 20.07
CA ALA A 220 11.37 -21.35 21.25
C ALA A 220 10.59 -22.62 20.86
N ARG A 221 9.62 -22.50 19.94
CA ARG A 221 8.83 -23.64 19.43
C ARG A 221 9.68 -24.70 18.74
N ALA A 222 10.75 -24.27 18.06
CA ALA A 222 11.67 -25.17 17.39
C ALA A 222 12.69 -25.82 18.33
N GLY A 223 13.03 -25.14 19.43
CA GLY A 223 14.07 -25.58 20.37
C GLY A 223 13.59 -26.51 21.49
N ARG A 224 12.38 -26.31 22.05
CA ARG A 224 11.89 -27.06 23.24
C ARG A 224 10.36 -27.06 23.35
N PRO A 225 9.67 -28.13 22.91
CA PRO A 225 8.21 -28.17 22.84
C PRO A 225 7.43 -27.92 24.16
N PRO A 226 7.87 -28.41 25.35
CA PRO A 226 7.11 -28.19 26.59
C PRO A 226 7.36 -26.81 27.25
N GLU A 227 8.59 -26.29 27.18
CA GLU A 227 8.97 -25.04 27.87
C GLU A 227 8.56 -23.78 27.11
N ALA A 228 8.48 -23.85 25.78
CA ALA A 228 8.01 -22.75 24.93
C ALA A 228 6.53 -22.42 25.18
N ALA A 229 5.69 -23.43 25.44
CA ALA A 229 4.27 -23.26 25.73
C ALA A 229 4.02 -22.52 27.06
N GLU A 230 4.78 -22.86 28.12
CA GLU A 230 4.68 -22.16 29.41
C GLU A 230 5.27 -20.75 29.36
N THR A 231 6.32 -20.52 28.55
CA THR A 231 6.88 -19.18 28.33
C THR A 231 5.90 -18.28 27.56
N HIS A 232 5.24 -18.82 26.52
CA HIS A 232 4.19 -18.13 25.78
C HIS A 232 2.97 -17.79 26.66
N LYS A 233 2.58 -18.72 27.54
CA LYS A 233 1.51 -18.51 28.54
C LYS A 233 1.88 -17.42 29.55
N GLY A 234 3.13 -17.36 30.00
CA GLY A 234 3.65 -16.28 30.84
C GLY A 234 3.64 -14.91 30.14
N ALA A 235 4.03 -14.86 28.86
CA ALA A 235 4.00 -13.62 28.07
C ALA A 235 2.57 -13.10 27.86
N LEU A 236 1.60 -13.99 27.61
CA LEU A 236 0.17 -13.66 27.52
C LEU A 236 -0.41 -13.15 28.85
N GLN A 237 0.01 -13.73 29.98
CA GLN A 237 -0.44 -13.29 31.31
C GLN A 237 0.07 -11.90 31.65
N GLU A 238 1.34 -11.61 31.38
CA GLU A 238 1.94 -10.27 31.59
C GLU A 238 1.30 -9.20 30.70
N ALA A 239 1.06 -9.52 29.42
CA ALA A 239 0.38 -8.62 28.49
C ALA A 239 -1.06 -8.30 28.93
N ASN A 240 -1.77 -9.27 29.51
CA ASN A 240 -3.11 -9.07 30.06
C ASN A 240 -3.09 -8.31 31.39
N HIS A 241 -2.09 -8.52 32.23
CA HIS A 241 -1.93 -7.79 33.50
C HIS A 241 -1.72 -6.29 33.25
N ARG A 242 -0.82 -5.91 32.34
CA ARG A 242 -0.58 -4.51 31.95
C ARG A 242 -1.75 -3.82 31.26
N ARG A 243 -2.78 -4.57 30.86
CA ARG A 243 -4.02 -4.05 30.29
C ARG A 243 -5.05 -3.69 31.38
N GLN A 244 -4.87 -4.19 32.60
CA GLN A 244 -5.82 -4.07 33.71
C GLN A 244 -5.32 -3.15 34.83
N THR A 245 -4.02 -2.87 34.90
CA THR A 245 -3.42 -1.86 35.79
C THR A 245 -3.04 -0.62 34.98
N PRO A 246 -3.43 0.61 35.40
CA PRO A 246 -3.27 1.84 34.63
C PRO A 246 -1.82 2.26 34.41
#